data_AF-A0A843FT86-F1
#
_entry.id   AF-A0A843FT86-F1
#
_cell.length_a   1.000
_cell.length_b   1.000
_cell.length_c   1.000
_cell.angle_alpha   90.00
_cell.angle_beta   90.00
_cell.angle_gamma   90.00
#
_symmetry.space_group_name_H-M   'P 1'
#
loop_
_entity.id
_entity.type
_entity.pdbx_description
1 polymer ?
#
loop_
_entity_poly.entity_id
_entity_poly.type
_entity_poly.pdbx_seq_one_letter_code
_entity_poly.pdbx_strand_id
1 'polypeptide(L)'
;MGIKSAAKKVGKAIIFMKLFEEIKANKEPIEADIAKLKEIIEEWKAEAPEDKTAILASILVKAQEGNVEDAKAEFEQAKAEYNVEDEEILPWFESQIEFIEAEKEAEAEE
;
A
#
# COMPACT_ATOMS: atom_id res chain seq x y z
N MET A 1 19.68 -16.88 8.10
CA MET A 1 18.68 -16.53 7.07
C MET A 1 19.37 -15.67 6.02
N GLY A 2 19.24 -16.03 4.74
CA GLY A 2 20.14 -15.59 3.68
C GLY A 2 19.82 -14.21 3.11
N ILE A 3 20.89 -13.48 2.79
CA ILE A 3 20.94 -12.14 2.16
C ILE A 3 20.03 -12.03 0.90
N LYS A 4 19.76 -13.17 0.22
CA LYS A 4 18.86 -13.26 -0.94
C LYS A 4 17.39 -12.90 -0.63
N SER A 5 16.92 -13.11 0.60
CA SER A 5 15.54 -12.80 0.98
C SER A 5 15.31 -11.30 1.20
N ALA A 6 16.30 -10.58 1.74
CA ALA A 6 16.23 -9.13 1.94
C ALA A 6 16.23 -8.35 0.61
N ALA A 7 17.06 -8.76 -0.37
CA ALA A 7 17.11 -8.10 -1.69
C ALA A 7 15.79 -8.24 -2.48
N LYS A 8 15.11 -9.39 -2.36
CA LYS A 8 13.79 -9.60 -2.98
C LYS A 8 12.70 -8.72 -2.37
N LYS A 9 12.70 -8.56 -1.04
CA LYS A 9 11.75 -7.69 -0.32
C LYS A 9 11.85 -6.23 -0.75
N VAL A 10 13.08 -5.71 -0.82
CA VAL A 10 13.34 -4.34 -1.29
C VAL A 10 12.89 -4.15 -2.74
N GLY A 11 13.10 -5.14 -3.61
CA GLY A 11 12.63 -5.09 -4.99
C GLY A 11 11.11 -4.98 -5.12
N LYS A 12 10.34 -5.77 -4.35
CA LYS A 12 8.88 -5.74 -4.37
C LYS A 12 8.29 -4.44 -3.82
N ALA A 13 8.88 -3.89 -2.75
CA ALA A 13 8.50 -2.58 -2.22
C ALA A 13 8.63 -1.47 -3.27
N ILE A 14 9.77 -1.42 -3.95
CA ILE A 14 10.03 -0.41 -4.99
C ILE A 14 9.08 -0.58 -6.17
N ILE A 15 8.83 -1.82 -6.61
CA ILE A 15 7.89 -2.09 -7.71
C ILE A 15 6.47 -1.65 -7.32
N PHE A 16 6.02 -1.99 -6.12
CA PHE A 16 4.72 -1.58 -5.59
C PHE A 16 4.58 -0.06 -5.57
N MET A 17 5.52 0.66 -4.94
CA MET A 17 5.48 2.12 -4.83
C MET A 17 5.40 2.79 -6.20
N LYS A 18 6.23 2.35 -7.15
CA LYS A 18 6.23 2.92 -8.49
C LYS A 18 4.90 2.71 -9.22
N LEU A 19 4.39 1.48 -9.23
CA LEU A 19 3.12 1.17 -9.88
C LEU A 19 1.95 1.94 -9.22
N PHE A 20 1.98 2.06 -7.90
CA PHE A 20 0.97 2.82 -7.16
C PHE A 20 1.00 4.31 -7.50
N GLU A 21 2.18 4.92 -7.62
CA GLU A 21 2.32 6.31 -8.08
C GLU A 21 1.86 6.49 -9.54
N GLU A 22 2.12 5.52 -10.40
CA GLU A 22 1.63 5.53 -11.79
C GLU A 22 0.10 5.48 -11.86
N ILE A 23 -0.56 4.64 -11.04
CA ILE A 23 -2.02 4.60 -10.92
C ILE A 23 -2.54 5.95 -10.46
N LYS A 24 -1.95 6.53 -9.41
CA LYS A 24 -2.34 7.85 -8.89
C LYS A 24 -2.15 8.98 -9.91
N ALA A 25 -1.10 8.92 -10.72
CA ALA A 25 -0.86 9.92 -11.76
C ALA A 25 -1.87 9.81 -12.93
N ASN A 26 -2.44 8.62 -13.15
CA ASN A 26 -3.42 8.36 -14.20
C ASN A 26 -4.84 8.43 -13.62
N LYS A 27 -5.59 9.50 -13.94
CA LYS A 27 -6.97 9.71 -13.49
C LYS A 27 -8.02 8.73 -14.04
N GLU A 28 -7.61 7.73 -14.82
CA GLU A 28 -8.48 6.67 -15.31
C GLU A 28 -8.27 5.41 -14.46
N PRO A 29 -9.32 4.73 -13.98
CA PRO A 29 -9.16 3.52 -13.19
C PRO A 29 -8.60 2.41 -14.07
N ILE A 30 -7.31 2.12 -13.90
CA ILE A 30 -6.69 0.95 -14.51
C ILE A 30 -6.98 -0.22 -13.57
N GLU A 31 -8.20 -0.78 -13.65
CA GLU A 31 -8.58 -2.01 -12.91
C GLU A 31 -7.51 -3.11 -13.05
N ALA A 32 -6.85 -3.17 -14.22
CA ALA A 32 -5.75 -4.06 -14.49
C ALA A 32 -4.49 -3.79 -13.66
N ASP A 33 -4.18 -2.52 -13.35
CA ASP A 33 -3.01 -2.15 -12.55
C ASP A 33 -3.28 -2.37 -11.07
N ILE A 34 -4.51 -2.11 -10.61
CA ILE A 34 -4.94 -2.50 -9.25
C ILE A 34 -4.86 -4.02 -9.09
N ALA A 35 -5.35 -4.78 -10.08
CA ALA A 35 -5.22 -6.25 -10.08
C ALA A 35 -3.75 -6.69 -10.02
N LYS A 36 -2.87 -6.05 -10.79
CA LYS A 36 -1.44 -6.33 -10.77
C LYS A 36 -0.78 -5.99 -9.43
N LEU A 37 -1.17 -4.90 -8.78
CA LEU A 37 -0.71 -4.57 -7.43
C LEU A 37 -1.12 -5.65 -6.44
N LYS A 38 -2.34 -6.18 -6.54
CA LYS A 38 -2.81 -7.28 -5.71
C LYS A 38 -1.97 -8.53 -5.89
N GLU A 39 -1.71 -8.94 -7.14
CA GLU A 39 -0.85 -10.11 -7.41
C GLU A 39 0.53 -9.95 -6.77
N ILE A 40 1.15 -8.78 -6.93
CA ILE A 40 2.47 -8.49 -6.33
C ILE A 40 2.42 -8.60 -4.80
N ILE A 41 1.37 -8.05 -4.17
CA ILE A 41 1.18 -8.11 -2.72
C ILE A 41 0.93 -9.55 -2.26
N GLU A 42 0.11 -10.33 -2.96
CA GLU A 42 -0.14 -11.73 -2.63
C GLU A 42 1.14 -12.56 -2.71
N GLU A 43 1.92 -12.39 -3.78
CA GLU A 43 3.22 -13.04 -3.89
C GLU A 43 4.18 -12.57 -2.79
N TRP A 44 4.13 -11.29 -2.41
CA TRP A 44 4.96 -10.76 -1.32
C TRP A 44 4.57 -11.37 0.02
N LYS A 45 3.28 -11.41 0.36
CA LYS A 45 2.74 -12.04 1.57
C LYS A 45 3.00 -13.54 1.60
N ALA A 46 2.95 -14.22 0.45
CA ALA A 46 3.28 -15.64 0.37
C ALA A 46 4.78 -15.90 0.65
N GLU A 47 5.68 -15.05 0.15
CA GLU A 47 7.12 -15.15 0.43
C GLU A 47 7.50 -14.66 1.83
N ALA A 48 6.77 -13.68 2.38
CA ALA A 48 7.05 -13.05 3.66
C ALA A 48 5.75 -12.53 4.31
N PRO A 49 4.99 -13.40 5.01
CA PRO A 49 3.67 -13.04 5.56
C PRO A 49 3.75 -12.02 6.70
N GLU A 50 4.89 -11.98 7.40
CA GLU A 50 5.17 -11.04 8.49
C GLU A 50 5.83 -9.74 7.98
N ASP A 51 5.94 -9.55 6.66
CA ASP A 51 6.50 -8.33 6.11
C ASP A 51 5.51 -7.17 6.27
N LYS A 52 5.82 -6.28 7.21
CA LYS A 52 5.02 -5.11 7.53
C LYS A 52 4.69 -4.27 6.30
N THR A 53 5.64 -4.13 5.37
CA THR A 53 5.42 -3.33 4.15
C THR A 53 4.41 -4.00 3.22
N ALA A 54 4.41 -5.34 3.13
CA ALA A 54 3.41 -6.07 2.35
C ALA A 54 2.00 -5.94 2.96
N ILE A 55 1.92 -5.86 4.30
CA ILE A 55 0.67 -5.62 5.02
C ILE A 55 0.16 -4.20 4.74
N LEU A 56 1.02 -3.18 4.88
CA LEU A 56 0.69 -1.79 4.58
C LEU A 56 0.31 -1.57 3.11
N ALA A 57 1.00 -2.22 2.17
CA ALA A 57 0.68 -2.20 0.74
C ALA A 57 -0.73 -2.73 0.45
N SER A 58 -1.14 -3.81 1.15
CA SER A 58 -2.49 -4.36 1.05
C SER A 58 -3.56 -3.40 1.53
N ILE A 59 -3.26 -2.61 2.56
CA ILE A 59 -4.17 -1.60 3.11
C ILE A 59 -4.37 -0.46 2.11
N LEU A 60 -3.29 0.01 1.45
CA LEU A 60 -3.41 1.03 0.40
C LEU A 60 -4.25 0.60 -0.79
N VAL A 61 -4.10 -0.65 -1.24
CA VAL A 61 -4.92 -1.15 -2.34
C VAL A 61 -6.39 -1.17 -1.95
N LYS A 62 -6.74 -1.58 -0.72
CA LYS A 62 -8.13 -1.50 -0.22
C LYS A 62 -8.67 -0.08 -0.23
N ALA A 63 -7.86 0.91 0.16
CA ALA A 63 -8.23 2.32 0.11
C ALA A 63 -8.55 2.77 -1.34
N GLN A 64 -7.69 2.42 -2.30
CA GLN A 64 -7.92 2.71 -3.73
C GLN A 64 -9.21 2.08 -4.28
N GLU A 65 -9.61 0.92 -3.77
CA GLU A 65 -10.86 0.24 -4.14
C GLU A 65 -12.13 0.89 -3.55
N GLY A 66 -11.98 1.98 -2.78
CA GLY A 66 -13.10 2.70 -2.17
C GLY A 66 -13.40 2.31 -0.73
N ASN A 67 -12.60 1.44 -0.10
CA ASN A 67 -12.75 1.09 1.32
C ASN A 67 -11.82 1.92 2.20
N VAL A 68 -11.85 3.25 2.03
CA VAL A 68 -10.89 4.17 2.68
C VAL A 68 -11.01 4.16 4.20
N GLU A 69 -12.23 4.15 4.76
CA GLU A 69 -12.45 4.11 6.21
C GLU A 69 -11.89 2.83 6.86
N ASP A 70 -12.18 1.67 6.28
CA ASP A 70 -11.61 0.38 6.72
C ASP A 70 -10.09 0.39 6.61
N ALA A 71 -9.54 0.89 5.50
CA ALA A 71 -8.10 0.98 5.30
C ALA A 71 -7.43 1.88 6.33
N LYS A 72 -8.04 3.02 6.70
CA LYS A 72 -7.55 3.88 7.79
C LYS A 72 -7.52 3.16 9.13
N ALA A 73 -8.61 2.48 9.48
CA ALA A 73 -8.69 1.74 10.73
C ALA A 73 -7.64 0.61 10.80
N GLU A 74 -7.46 -0.15 9.72
CA GLU A 74 -6.41 -1.16 9.61
C GLU A 74 -5.00 -0.55 9.67
N PHE A 75 -4.79 0.63 9.06
CA PHE A 75 -3.52 1.33 9.11
C PHE A 75 -3.18 1.82 10.52
N GLU A 76 -4.15 2.38 11.27
CA GLU A 76 -3.92 2.81 12.64
C GLU A 76 -3.56 1.63 13.56
N GLN A 77 -4.21 0.48 13.38
CA GLN A 77 -3.86 -0.75 14.10
C GLN A 77 -2.44 -1.20 13.74
N ALA A 78 -2.10 -1.26 12.45
CA ALA A 78 -0.77 -1.61 11.98
C ALA A 78 0.30 -0.63 12.51
N LYS A 79 0.02 0.67 12.52
CA LYS A 79 0.89 1.73 13.04
C LYS A 79 1.13 1.56 14.55
N ALA A 80 0.11 1.19 15.31
CA ALA A 80 0.24 0.92 16.75
C ALA A 80 1.07 -0.34 17.03
N GLU A 81 0.97 -1.37 16.19
CA GLU A 81 1.76 -2.60 16.31
C GLU A 81 3.21 -2.46 15.79
N TYR A 82 3.43 -1.63 14.78
CA TYR A 82 4.73 -1.39 14.17
C TYR A 82 5.46 -0.28 14.92
N ASN A 83 6.03 -0.64 16.07
CA ASN A 83 6.75 0.26 16.94
C ASN A 83 7.89 1.02 16.20
N VAL A 84 7.73 2.34 16.09
CA VAL A 84 8.66 3.49 15.86
C VAL A 84 9.91 3.35 14.94
N GLU A 85 10.56 2.20 14.80
CA GLU A 85 11.79 2.07 13.99
C GLU A 85 11.55 2.03 12.47
N ASP A 86 10.30 1.81 12.03
CA ASP A 86 9.88 1.89 10.61
C ASP A 86 9.46 3.34 10.22
N GLU A 87 10.11 4.33 10.82
CA GLU A 87 9.75 5.76 10.81
C GLU A 87 9.66 6.40 9.42
N GLU A 88 10.37 5.89 8.42
CA GLU A 88 10.36 6.46 7.07
C GLU A 88 9.19 5.94 6.21
N ILE A 89 8.66 4.75 6.50
CA ILE A 89 7.67 4.12 5.63
C ILE A 89 6.24 4.43 6.07
N LEU A 90 5.99 4.47 7.38
CA LEU A 90 4.66 4.75 7.93
C LEU A 90 4.11 6.12 7.48
N PRO A 91 4.87 7.23 7.51
CA PRO A 91 4.37 8.53 7.05
C PRO A 91 4.07 8.55 5.55
N TRP A 92 4.84 7.81 4.75
CA TRP A 92 4.56 7.70 3.31
C TRP A 92 3.21 7.01 3.07
N PHE A 93 2.95 5.90 3.77
CA PHE A 93 1.69 5.16 3.71
C PHE A 93 0.51 6.01 4.22
N GLU A 94 0.67 6.70 5.34
CA GLU A 94 -0.34 7.62 5.91
C GLU A 94 -0.72 8.70 4.89
N SER A 95 0.28 9.37 4.31
CA SER A 95 0.07 10.39 3.29
C SER A 95 -0.65 9.86 2.05
N GLN A 96 -0.41 8.60 1.65
CA GLN A 96 -1.13 8.01 0.52
C GLN A 96 -2.60 7.75 0.85
N ILE A 97 -2.92 7.29 2.07
CA ILE A 97 -4.32 7.06 2.49
C ILE A 97 -5.08 8.38 2.54
N GLU A 98 -4.50 9.43 3.13
CA GLU A 98 -5.11 10.76 3.19
C GLU A 98 -5.34 11.34 1.79
N PHE A 99 -4.39 11.13 0.87
CA PHE A 99 -4.56 11.57 -0.51
C PHE A 99 -5.74 10.87 -1.21
N ILE A 100 -5.87 9.55 -1.04
CA ILE A 100 -6.98 8.78 -1.61
C ILE A 100 -8.32 9.26 -1.05
N GLU A 101 -8.39 9.49 0.26
CA GLU A 101 -9.58 10.04 0.90
C GLU A 101 -9.99 11.37 0.26
N ALA A 102 -9.04 12.31 0.16
CA ALA A 102 -9.30 13.61 -0.43
C ALA A 102 -9.75 13.54 -1.90
N GLU A 103 -9.16 12.63 -2.69
CA GLU A 103 -9.62 12.41 -4.08
C GLU A 103 -11.04 11.83 -4.13
N LYS A 104 -11.37 10.90 -3.23
CA LYS A 104 -12.70 10.30 -3.16
C LYS A 104 -13.77 11.26 -2.65
N GLU A 105 -13.44 12.12 -1.69
CA GLU A 105 -14.31 13.21 -1.24
C GLU A 105 -14.56 14.21 -2.38
N ALA A 106 -13.52 14.59 -3.13
CA ALA A 106 -13.65 15.49 -4.28
C ALA A 106 -14.50 14.88 -5.40
N GLU A 107 -14.35 13.58 -5.69
CA GLU A 107 -15.16 12.84 -6.67
C GLU A 107 -16.64 12.70 -6.23
N ALA A 108 -16.91 12.68 -4.93
CA ALA A 108 -18.27 12.59 -4.38
C ALA A 108 -19.01 13.93 -4.34
N GLU A 109 -18.30 15.07 -4.37
CA GLU A 109 -18.87 16.42 -4.39
C GLU A 109 -19.13 16.98 -5.81
N GLU A 110 -18.64 16.32 -6.87
CA GLU A 110 -18.80 16.71 -8.29
C GLU A 110 -20.06 16.11 -8.96
#